data_AF-A0A348NXV1-F1
#
_entry.id   AF-A0A348NXV1-F1
#
_cell.length_a   1.000
_cell.length_b   1.000
_cell.length_c   1.000
_cell.angle_alpha   90.00
_cell.angle_beta   90.00
_cell.angle_gamma   90.00
#
_symmetry.space_group_name_H-M   'P 1'
#
loop_
_entity.id
_entity.type
_entity.pdbx_description
1 polymer ?
#
loop_
_entity_poly.entity_id
_entity_poly.type
_entity_poly.pdbx_seq_one_letter_code
_entity_poly.pdbx_strand_id
1 'polypeptide(L)'
;MNIKHFLIIPVFLINISSFSEGIIKKELEKCYSFYETVENDLSIKNLVLLDSTLKKFINNLDSYEEIERAEGTIADYDIKYWEDKYRKIGIERAYSGPSLYYSNKFLADAHKIDPNSRYRKYTYFSTIFGIGDPSGLGMMPNVKEAYKYLKDFPDGPYIDEVYLILARFHTDLFMVVRSLNNSEKDILDYKYDCYESYIENKPYAVQMKDNQRIAVKFLREFLKIHSNHKFRYPKNWLEDLENGTIDCWSYCSD
;
A
#
# COMPACT_ATOMS: atom_id res chain seq x y z
N MET A 1 57.13 49.29 -32.54
CA MET A 1 55.69 48.96 -32.54
C MET A 1 55.54 47.58 -31.91
N ASN A 2 55.15 47.51 -30.62
CA ASN A 2 55.05 46.25 -29.86
C ASN A 2 53.58 45.83 -29.76
N ILE A 3 53.21 44.76 -30.44
CA ILE A 3 51.85 44.18 -30.40
C ILE A 3 51.80 43.20 -29.23
N LYS A 4 51.22 43.65 -28.10
CA LYS A 4 50.88 42.77 -26.97
C LYS A 4 49.73 41.84 -27.39
N HIS A 5 50.03 40.55 -27.56
CA HIS A 5 49.01 39.51 -27.70
C HIS A 5 48.40 39.23 -26.32
N PHE A 6 47.13 39.57 -26.15
CA PHE A 6 46.35 39.17 -24.99
C PHE A 6 45.88 37.73 -25.17
N LEU A 7 46.38 36.82 -24.33
CA LEU A 7 45.84 35.47 -24.20
C LEU A 7 44.50 35.56 -23.48
N ILE A 8 43.40 35.31 -24.18
CA ILE A 8 42.08 35.13 -23.58
C ILE A 8 42.00 33.65 -23.18
N ILE A 9 42.14 33.36 -21.89
CA ILE A 9 41.85 32.03 -21.33
C ILE A 9 40.33 31.97 -21.15
N PRO A 10 39.60 31.07 -21.83
CA PRO A 10 38.18 30.88 -21.57
C PRO A 10 38.05 30.24 -20.19
N VAL A 11 37.59 31.02 -19.21
CA VAL A 11 37.14 30.50 -17.93
C VAL A 11 35.84 29.73 -18.20
N PHE A 12 35.95 28.41 -18.33
CA PHE A 12 34.79 27.53 -18.21
C PHE A 12 34.28 27.63 -16.78
N LEU A 13 33.26 28.47 -16.57
CA LEU A 13 32.42 28.41 -15.39
C LEU A 13 31.67 27.08 -15.44
N ILE A 14 32.25 26.06 -14.81
CA ILE A 14 31.51 24.87 -14.43
C ILE A 14 30.51 25.36 -13.37
N ASN A 15 29.27 25.61 -13.78
CA ASN A 15 28.15 25.74 -12.87
C ASN A 15 27.99 24.39 -12.16
N ILE A 16 28.68 24.21 -11.04
CA ILE A 16 28.37 23.19 -10.05
C ILE A 16 27.17 23.72 -9.25
N SER A 17 26.04 23.88 -9.92
CA SER A 17 24.74 23.86 -9.27
C SER A 17 24.34 22.40 -9.16
N SER A 18 25.08 21.62 -8.39
CA SER A 18 24.55 20.38 -7.83
C SER A 18 23.54 20.80 -6.77
N PHE A 19 22.35 21.20 -7.21
CA PHE A 19 21.17 21.04 -6.36
C PHE A 19 21.21 19.57 -5.95
N SER A 20 21.46 19.30 -4.67
CA SER A 20 21.47 17.95 -4.15
C SER A 20 20.14 17.32 -4.54
N GLU A 21 20.19 16.37 -5.47
CA GLU A 21 19.01 15.65 -5.89
C GLU A 21 18.47 14.95 -4.64
N GLY A 22 17.23 15.28 -4.26
CA GLY A 22 16.61 14.77 -3.03
C GLY A 22 16.70 13.25 -2.97
N ILE A 23 16.89 12.69 -1.78
CA ILE A 23 17.03 11.24 -1.58
C ILE A 23 15.83 10.49 -2.17
N ILE A 24 14.62 11.07 -2.11
CA ILE A 24 13.42 10.48 -2.70
C ILE A 24 13.57 10.34 -4.22
N LYS A 25 14.00 11.41 -4.92
CA LYS A 25 14.21 11.36 -6.38
C LYS A 25 15.28 10.33 -6.74
N LYS A 26 16.39 10.32 -6.02
CA LYS A 26 17.49 9.39 -6.26
C LYS A 26 17.05 7.93 -6.13
N GLU A 27 16.28 7.58 -5.11
CA GLU A 27 15.75 6.22 -4.95
C GLU A 27 14.69 5.88 -6.00
N LEU A 28 13.89 6.85 -6.41
CA LEU A 28 12.88 6.67 -7.46
C LEU A 28 13.51 6.45 -8.84
N GLU A 29 14.59 7.18 -9.18
CA GLU A 29 15.38 6.95 -10.40
C GLU A 29 16.01 5.55 -10.39
N LYS A 30 16.53 5.07 -9.25
CA LYS A 30 17.02 3.68 -9.15
C LYS A 30 15.94 2.65 -9.43
N CYS A 31 14.73 2.88 -8.90
CA CYS A 31 13.58 2.00 -9.17
C CYS A 31 13.23 2.00 -10.66
N TYR A 32 13.26 3.17 -11.30
CA TYR A 32 12.97 3.31 -12.73
C TYR A 32 14.06 2.65 -13.60
N SER A 33 15.35 2.85 -13.32
CA SER A 33 16.43 2.16 -14.05
C SER A 33 16.37 0.64 -13.88
N PHE A 34 15.94 0.15 -12.71
CA PHE A 34 15.71 -1.28 -12.53
C PHE A 34 14.54 -1.76 -13.41
N TYR A 35 13.44 -1.01 -13.46
CA TYR A 35 12.34 -1.29 -14.37
C TYR A 35 12.79 -1.36 -15.84
N GLU A 36 13.61 -0.42 -16.33
CA GLU A 36 14.12 -0.47 -17.71
C GLU A 36 14.91 -1.76 -17.99
N THR A 37 15.62 -2.28 -16.98
CA THR A 37 16.29 -3.58 -17.10
C THR A 37 15.28 -4.73 -17.15
N VAL A 38 14.24 -4.69 -16.32
CA VAL A 38 13.17 -5.71 -16.28
C VAL A 38 12.32 -5.70 -17.56
N GLU A 39 12.06 -4.52 -18.14
CA GLU A 39 11.31 -4.36 -19.39
C GLU A 39 12.00 -5.08 -20.55
N ASN A 40 13.33 -5.13 -20.55
CA ASN A 40 14.13 -5.85 -21.54
C ASN A 40 14.26 -7.36 -21.25
N ASP A 41 13.96 -7.82 -20.04
CA ASP A 41 13.99 -9.23 -19.61
C ASP A 41 12.78 -9.57 -18.75
N LEU A 42 11.62 -9.72 -19.41
CA LEU A 42 10.35 -9.94 -18.75
C LEU A 42 10.24 -11.38 -18.22
N SER A 43 10.66 -11.56 -16.97
CA SER A 43 10.48 -12.81 -16.23
C SER A 43 9.69 -12.59 -14.94
N ILE A 44 8.95 -13.60 -14.51
CA ILE A 44 8.19 -13.58 -13.24
C ILE A 44 9.09 -13.24 -12.05
N LYS A 45 10.32 -13.78 -12.05
CA LYS A 45 11.34 -13.46 -11.03
C LYS A 45 11.62 -11.96 -10.99
N ASN A 46 11.89 -11.36 -12.15
CA ASN A 46 12.26 -9.95 -12.24
C ASN A 46 11.09 -9.04 -11.86
N LEU A 47 9.86 -9.39 -12.23
CA LEU A 47 8.65 -8.67 -11.81
C LEU A 47 8.43 -8.72 -10.30
N VAL A 48 8.60 -9.89 -9.67
CA VAL A 48 8.51 -10.03 -8.20
C VAL A 48 9.60 -9.25 -7.49
N LEU A 49 10.82 -9.23 -8.02
CA LEU A 49 11.92 -8.43 -7.48
C LEU A 49 11.66 -6.93 -7.60
N LEU A 50 11.15 -6.48 -8.75
CA LEU A 50 10.78 -5.08 -8.96
C LEU A 50 9.67 -4.63 -8.01
N ASP A 51 8.62 -5.46 -7.84
CA ASP A 51 7.56 -5.20 -6.85
C ASP A 51 8.12 -5.05 -5.44
N SER A 52 8.97 -5.98 -5.01
CA SER A 52 9.58 -5.93 -3.68
C SER A 52 10.45 -4.68 -3.49
N THR A 53 11.15 -4.23 -4.54
CA THR A 53 11.95 -3.00 -4.52
C THR A 53 11.06 -1.77 -4.35
N LEU A 54 9.95 -1.69 -5.10
CA LEU A 54 9.02 -0.56 -5.04
C LEU A 54 8.29 -0.49 -3.70
N LYS A 55 7.80 -1.63 -3.18
CA LYS A 55 7.20 -1.69 -1.84
C LYS A 55 8.18 -1.24 -0.76
N LYS A 56 9.44 -1.68 -0.85
CA LYS A 56 10.48 -1.24 0.09
C LYS A 56 10.73 0.27 -0.01
N PHE A 57 10.74 0.84 -1.21
CA PHE A 57 10.86 2.28 -1.39
C PHE A 57 9.69 3.02 -0.73
N ILE A 58 8.45 2.64 -1.04
CA ILE A 58 7.23 3.24 -0.46
C ILE A 58 7.24 3.16 1.08
N ASN A 59 7.56 1.99 1.65
CA ASN A 59 7.57 1.80 3.10
C ASN A 59 8.65 2.61 3.83
N ASN A 60 9.63 3.18 3.11
CA ASN A 60 10.67 4.02 3.68
C ASN A 60 10.43 5.52 3.40
N LEU A 61 9.33 5.91 2.73
CA LEU A 61 9.06 7.30 2.37
C LEU A 61 9.06 8.23 3.59
N ASP A 62 8.37 7.89 4.67
CA ASP A 62 8.33 8.72 5.89
C ASP A 62 9.75 9.02 6.42
N SER A 63 10.63 8.02 6.41
CA SER A 63 12.02 8.18 6.82
C SER A 63 12.80 9.10 5.86
N TYR A 64 12.54 9.01 4.56
CA TYR A 64 13.14 9.90 3.57
C TYR A 64 12.65 11.33 3.71
N GLU A 65 11.34 11.52 3.94
CA GLU A 65 10.73 12.82 4.18
C GLU A 65 11.29 13.47 5.45
N GLU A 66 11.50 12.70 6.53
CA GLU A 66 12.16 13.18 7.75
C GLU A 66 13.58 13.68 7.47
N ILE A 67 14.36 12.95 6.65
CA ILE A 67 15.71 13.35 6.25
C ILE A 67 15.67 14.63 5.41
N GLU A 68 14.84 14.69 4.36
CA GLU A 68 14.75 15.88 3.50
C GLU A 68 14.27 17.12 4.28
N ARG A 69 13.37 16.93 5.26
CA ARG A 69 12.93 17.99 6.17
C ARG A 69 14.06 18.48 7.06
N ALA A 70 14.85 17.57 7.64
CA ALA A 70 16.01 17.92 8.46
C ALA A 70 17.09 18.65 7.65
N GLU A 71 17.21 18.34 6.36
CA GLU A 71 18.15 18.99 5.43
C GLU A 71 17.61 20.31 4.83
N GLY A 72 16.37 20.71 5.14
CA GLY A 72 15.78 21.96 4.67
C GLY A 72 15.48 21.99 3.16
N THR A 73 15.34 20.82 2.53
CA THR A 73 15.18 20.68 1.07
C THR A 73 13.72 20.57 0.60
N ILE A 74 12.77 20.60 1.54
CA ILE A 74 11.33 20.53 1.29
C ILE A 74 10.76 21.94 1.23
N ALA A 75 10.45 22.42 0.02
CA ALA A 75 9.69 23.65 -0.17
C ALA A 75 8.23 23.39 -0.57
N ASP A 76 7.92 22.40 -1.42
CA ASP A 76 6.55 22.15 -1.88
C ASP A 76 6.40 20.68 -2.29
N TYR A 77 5.53 19.94 -1.61
CA TYR A 77 5.28 18.52 -1.88
C TYR A 77 4.46 18.26 -3.16
N ASP A 78 3.78 19.28 -3.69
CA ASP A 78 2.63 19.02 -4.56
C ASP A 78 2.96 18.45 -5.96
N ILE A 79 4.21 18.57 -6.46
CA ILE A 79 4.49 18.33 -7.90
C ILE A 79 5.88 17.70 -8.20
N LYS A 80 6.83 17.64 -7.27
CA LYS A 80 8.25 17.41 -7.62
C LYS A 80 8.60 16.01 -8.15
N TYR A 81 7.87 14.97 -7.75
CA TYR A 81 8.16 13.58 -8.11
C TYR A 81 7.09 12.94 -9.00
N TRP A 82 6.14 13.73 -9.48
CA TRP A 82 5.04 13.25 -10.32
C TRP A 82 5.40 13.37 -11.81
N GLU A 83 6.29 12.50 -12.27
CA GLU A 83 6.67 12.40 -13.69
C GLU A 83 5.98 11.22 -14.37
N ASP A 84 5.62 11.36 -15.65
CA ASP A 84 4.94 10.30 -16.43
C ASP A 84 5.74 9.00 -16.48
N LYS A 85 7.08 9.09 -16.42
CA LYS A 85 7.94 7.91 -16.37
C LYS A 85 7.71 7.06 -15.12
N TYR A 86 7.38 7.67 -13.97
CA TYR A 86 7.13 6.93 -12.73
C TYR A 86 5.75 6.28 -12.70
N ARG A 87 4.78 6.82 -13.44
CA ARG A 87 3.49 6.14 -13.65
C ARG A 87 3.66 4.79 -14.35
N LYS A 88 4.66 4.65 -15.24
CA LYS A 88 4.96 3.37 -15.91
C LYS A 88 5.30 2.26 -14.91
N ILE A 89 6.00 2.62 -13.83
CA ILE A 89 6.34 1.72 -12.72
C ILE A 89 5.26 1.62 -11.64
N GLY A 90 4.06 2.16 -11.90
CA GLY A 90 2.91 2.08 -11.01
C GLY A 90 3.01 3.00 -9.80
N ILE A 91 3.88 4.02 -9.86
CA ILE A 91 3.99 5.06 -8.82
C ILE A 91 3.04 6.20 -9.18
N GLU A 92 2.17 6.54 -8.23
CA GLU A 92 1.10 7.52 -8.38
C GLU A 92 1.06 8.46 -7.18
N ARG A 93 0.29 9.54 -7.29
CA ARG A 93 0.06 10.46 -6.16
C ARG A 93 -1.06 9.88 -5.30
N ALA A 94 -0.83 9.75 -3.99
CA ALA A 94 -1.90 9.37 -3.06
C ALA A 94 -2.95 10.50 -2.98
N TYR A 95 -4.21 10.13 -2.86
CA TYR A 95 -5.32 11.08 -2.73
C TYR A 95 -5.24 11.93 -1.45
N SER A 96 -4.99 11.29 -0.30
CA SER A 96 -4.91 11.96 0.99
C SER A 96 -3.45 12.25 1.36
N GLY A 97 -2.98 13.43 0.94
CA GLY A 97 -1.69 13.95 1.35
C GLY A 97 -0.60 13.88 0.29
N PRO A 98 0.63 14.29 0.64
CA PRO A 98 1.72 14.48 -0.29
C PRO A 98 2.47 13.19 -0.70
N SER A 99 1.97 12.02 -0.30
CA SER A 99 2.72 10.77 -0.39
C SER A 99 2.60 10.10 -1.75
N LEU A 100 3.65 9.38 -2.15
CA LEU A 100 3.62 8.50 -3.31
C LEU A 100 2.89 7.19 -2.96
N TYR A 101 2.14 6.66 -3.91
CA TYR A 101 1.42 5.40 -3.85
C TYR A 101 2.00 4.42 -4.87
N TYR A 102 2.00 3.12 -4.54
CA TYR A 102 2.37 2.06 -5.49
C TYR A 102 1.18 1.11 -5.74
N SER A 103 0.84 0.92 -7.00
CA SER A 103 -0.36 0.18 -7.45
C SER A 103 -0.26 -1.35 -7.39
N ASN A 104 0.85 -1.94 -6.94
CA ASN A 104 1.07 -3.40 -6.93
C ASN A 104 0.99 -4.07 -8.32
N LYS A 105 1.10 -3.30 -9.41
CA LYS A 105 0.90 -3.80 -10.78
C LYS A 105 1.78 -4.99 -11.14
N PHE A 106 3.03 -5.02 -10.66
CA PHE A 106 3.99 -6.03 -11.11
C PHE A 106 3.71 -7.43 -10.55
N LEU A 107 3.11 -7.56 -9.36
CA LEU A 107 2.62 -8.87 -8.91
C LEU A 107 1.42 -9.35 -9.73
N ALA A 108 0.53 -8.44 -10.12
CA ALA A 108 -0.61 -8.78 -10.96
C ALA A 108 -0.15 -9.24 -12.35
N ASP A 109 0.80 -8.55 -12.96
CA ASP A 109 1.38 -8.94 -14.24
C ASP A 109 2.15 -10.26 -14.13
N ALA A 110 2.95 -10.44 -13.07
CA ALA A 110 3.64 -11.70 -12.80
C ALA A 110 2.67 -12.87 -12.62
N HIS A 111 1.54 -12.65 -11.93
CA HIS A 111 0.52 -13.68 -11.74
C HIS A 111 -0.17 -14.06 -13.05
N LYS A 112 -0.44 -13.09 -13.92
CA LYS A 112 -1.07 -13.32 -15.24
C LYS A 112 -0.18 -14.16 -16.17
N ILE A 113 1.14 -13.99 -16.11
CA ILE A 113 2.08 -14.74 -16.96
C ILE A 113 2.04 -16.24 -16.64
N ASP A 114 2.15 -16.61 -15.35
CA ASP A 114 1.99 -18.00 -14.90
C ASP A 114 1.48 -18.03 -13.44
N PRO A 115 0.18 -18.28 -13.24
CA PRO A 115 -0.45 -18.39 -11.92
C PRO A 115 0.11 -19.50 -11.04
N ASN A 116 0.76 -20.52 -11.64
CA ASN A 116 1.27 -21.71 -10.96
C ASN A 116 2.79 -21.72 -10.84
N SER A 117 3.46 -20.61 -11.18
CA SER A 117 4.90 -20.50 -11.09
C SER A 117 5.42 -20.77 -9.67
N ARG A 118 6.72 -21.06 -9.54
CA ARG A 118 7.37 -21.20 -8.22
C ARG A 118 7.26 -19.94 -7.34
N TYR A 119 6.90 -18.80 -7.93
CA TYR A 119 6.71 -17.53 -7.23
C TYR A 119 5.26 -17.30 -6.79
N ARG A 120 4.37 -18.28 -6.95
CA ARG A 120 2.93 -18.15 -6.65
C ARG A 120 2.64 -17.57 -5.26
N LYS A 121 3.42 -17.92 -4.22
CA LYS A 121 3.24 -17.36 -2.86
C LYS A 121 3.40 -15.84 -2.78
N TYR A 122 4.09 -15.23 -3.75
CA TYR A 122 4.18 -13.78 -3.90
C TYR A 122 3.07 -13.27 -4.81
N THR A 123 2.98 -13.82 -6.02
CA THR A 123 2.12 -13.27 -7.07
C THR A 123 0.63 -13.44 -6.77
N TYR A 124 0.24 -14.53 -6.09
CA TYR A 124 -1.16 -14.81 -5.77
C TYR A 124 -1.78 -13.76 -4.84
N PHE A 125 -0.97 -13.07 -4.03
CA PHE A 125 -1.44 -11.95 -3.20
C PHE A 125 -2.13 -10.84 -4.01
N SER A 126 -1.69 -10.62 -5.25
CA SER A 126 -2.31 -9.65 -6.17
C SER A 126 -3.78 -9.96 -6.50
N THR A 127 -4.26 -11.18 -6.25
CA THR A 127 -5.68 -11.53 -6.50
C THR A 127 -6.64 -10.97 -5.45
N ILE A 128 -6.12 -10.50 -4.31
CA ILE A 128 -6.93 -9.94 -3.22
C ILE A 128 -7.42 -8.54 -3.58
N PHE A 129 -6.53 -7.69 -4.09
CA PHE A 129 -6.82 -6.29 -4.43
C PHE A 129 -6.73 -6.01 -5.93
N GLY A 130 -6.04 -6.84 -6.71
CA GLY A 130 -5.72 -6.52 -8.10
C GLY A 130 -4.63 -5.45 -8.19
N ILE A 131 -4.77 -4.58 -9.18
CA ILE A 131 -3.96 -3.37 -9.33
C ILE A 131 -4.67 -2.31 -8.50
N GLY A 132 -3.99 -1.81 -7.47
CA GLY A 132 -4.58 -0.91 -6.49
C GLY A 132 -4.80 0.50 -7.03
N ASP A 133 -5.77 1.18 -6.43
CA ASP A 133 -6.22 2.53 -6.76
C ASP A 133 -5.50 3.58 -5.86
N PRO A 134 -4.90 4.64 -6.43
CA PRO A 134 -4.30 5.74 -5.67
C PRO A 134 -5.29 6.57 -4.84
N SER A 135 -6.60 6.37 -5.03
CA SER A 135 -7.65 7.11 -4.34
C SER A 135 -7.49 7.08 -2.81
N GLY A 136 -6.72 6.14 -2.25
CA GLY A 136 -6.54 6.01 -0.79
C GLY A 136 -7.84 5.64 -0.08
N LEU A 137 -8.93 5.54 -0.86
CA LEU A 137 -10.23 5.14 -0.43
C LEU A 137 -10.21 3.63 -0.40
N GLY A 138 -10.19 3.04 0.81
CA GLY A 138 -9.84 1.64 1.00
C GLY A 138 -10.60 0.72 0.05
N MET A 139 -9.92 0.14 -0.94
CA MET A 139 -10.56 -0.73 -1.92
C MET A 139 -11.09 -1.99 -1.25
N MET A 140 -12.29 -2.44 -1.62
CA MET A 140 -12.86 -3.69 -1.09
C MET A 140 -11.98 -4.89 -1.51
N PRO A 141 -11.47 -5.71 -0.57
CA PRO A 141 -10.72 -6.91 -0.92
C PRO A 141 -11.62 -8.01 -1.49
N ASN A 142 -11.07 -8.84 -2.36
CA ASN A 142 -11.62 -10.16 -2.65
C ASN A 142 -11.32 -11.11 -1.49
N VAL A 143 -12.24 -11.14 -0.52
CA VAL A 143 -12.12 -11.91 0.73
C VAL A 143 -11.96 -13.42 0.47
N LYS A 144 -12.59 -13.94 -0.59
CA LYS A 144 -12.46 -15.35 -0.96
C LYS A 144 -11.01 -15.70 -1.33
N GLU A 145 -10.34 -14.83 -2.09
CA GLU A 145 -8.94 -15.03 -2.45
C GLU A 145 -8.01 -14.80 -1.25
N ALA A 146 -8.34 -13.89 -0.32
CA ALA A 146 -7.60 -13.73 0.93
C ALA A 146 -7.64 -14.99 1.81
N TYR A 147 -8.82 -15.60 1.99
CA TYR A 147 -8.94 -16.89 2.68
C TYR A 147 -8.18 -18.02 1.98
N LYS A 148 -8.16 -18.01 0.64
CA LYS A 148 -7.40 -19.00 -0.12
C LYS A 148 -5.89 -18.78 0.00
N TYR A 149 -5.41 -17.54 0.05
CA TYR A 149 -4.00 -17.24 0.33
C TYR A 149 -3.60 -17.79 1.70
N LEU A 150 -4.39 -17.48 2.73
CA LEU A 150 -4.17 -17.98 4.09
C LEU A 150 -4.05 -19.52 4.13
N LYS A 151 -4.89 -20.22 3.36
CA LYS A 151 -4.88 -21.69 3.29
C LYS A 151 -3.65 -22.23 2.53
N ASP A 152 -3.35 -21.66 1.38
CA ASP A 152 -2.32 -22.17 0.47
C ASP A 152 -0.89 -21.77 0.91
N PHE A 153 -0.76 -20.62 1.60
CA PHE A 153 0.51 -20.01 1.98
C PHE A 153 0.50 -19.48 3.43
N PRO A 154 0.30 -20.36 4.43
CA PRO A 154 0.25 -19.94 5.85
C PRO A 154 1.57 -19.32 6.35
N ASP A 155 2.69 -19.62 5.70
CA ASP A 155 4.02 -19.02 5.95
C ASP A 155 4.46 -18.13 4.76
N GLY A 156 3.48 -17.61 4.02
CA GLY A 156 3.69 -16.76 2.86
C GLY A 156 4.31 -15.39 3.22
N PRO A 157 4.99 -14.73 2.27
CA PRO A 157 5.62 -13.43 2.48
C PRO A 157 4.66 -12.30 2.85
N TYR A 158 3.35 -12.46 2.58
CA TYR A 158 2.32 -11.45 2.83
C TYR A 158 1.26 -11.93 3.85
N ILE A 159 1.59 -12.92 4.67
CA ILE A 159 0.62 -13.54 5.57
C ILE A 159 0.08 -12.56 6.63
N ASP A 160 0.93 -11.68 7.14
CA ASP A 160 0.56 -10.64 8.09
C ASP A 160 -0.39 -9.62 7.46
N GLU A 161 -0.11 -9.17 6.23
CA GLU A 161 -1.02 -8.34 5.44
C GLU A 161 -2.38 -9.03 5.25
N VAL A 162 -2.40 -10.33 4.95
CA VAL A 162 -3.65 -11.11 4.82
C VAL A 162 -4.43 -11.18 6.13
N TYR A 163 -3.76 -11.39 7.26
CA TYR A 163 -4.43 -11.33 8.56
C TYR A 163 -5.04 -9.96 8.82
N LEU A 164 -4.31 -8.88 8.52
CA LEU A 164 -4.82 -7.52 8.67
C LEU A 164 -6.03 -7.26 7.76
N ILE A 165 -5.97 -7.71 6.50
CA ILE A 165 -7.07 -7.56 5.53
C ILE A 165 -8.34 -8.26 6.02
N LEU A 166 -8.22 -9.52 6.47
CA LEU A 166 -9.35 -10.28 6.97
C LEU A 166 -9.90 -9.67 8.28
N ALA A 167 -9.03 -9.19 9.16
CA ALA A 167 -9.46 -8.50 10.38
C ALA A 167 -10.25 -7.22 10.07
N ARG A 168 -9.76 -6.40 9.13
CA ARG A 168 -10.40 -5.14 8.68
C ARG A 168 -11.75 -5.40 8.05
N PHE A 169 -11.82 -6.33 7.11
CA PHE A 169 -13.07 -6.69 6.43
C PHE A 169 -14.14 -7.14 7.42
N HIS A 170 -13.80 -8.05 8.33
CA HIS A 170 -14.78 -8.54 9.32
C HIS A 170 -15.12 -7.50 10.40
N THR A 171 -14.25 -6.52 10.65
CA THR A 171 -14.57 -5.37 11.52
C THR A 171 -15.61 -4.47 10.87
N ASP A 172 -15.41 -4.10 9.61
CA ASP A 172 -16.37 -3.28 8.86
C ASP A 172 -17.72 -3.99 8.73
N LEU A 173 -17.73 -5.29 8.40
CA LEU A 173 -18.96 -6.08 8.33
C LEU A 173 -19.64 -6.20 9.71
N PHE A 174 -18.88 -6.32 10.79
CA PHE A 174 -19.43 -6.25 12.15
C PHE A 174 -20.14 -4.92 12.40
N MET A 175 -19.55 -3.79 12.03
CA MET A 175 -20.14 -2.46 12.23
C MET A 175 -21.43 -2.28 11.40
N VAL A 176 -21.43 -2.71 10.13
CA VAL A 176 -22.64 -2.67 9.28
C VAL A 176 -23.78 -3.47 9.90
N VAL A 177 -23.50 -4.71 10.33
CA VAL A 177 -24.53 -5.58 10.94
C VAL A 177 -24.97 -5.04 12.30
N ARG A 178 -24.07 -4.42 13.09
CA ARG A 178 -24.42 -3.77 14.36
C ARG A 178 -25.41 -2.63 14.14
N SER A 179 -25.18 -1.75 13.17
CA SER A 179 -26.11 -0.65 12.86
C SER A 179 -27.46 -1.16 12.36
N LEU A 180 -27.49 -2.22 11.54
CA LEU A 180 -28.74 -2.90 11.14
C LEU A 180 -29.50 -3.48 12.35
N ASN A 181 -28.80 -4.12 13.28
CA ASN A 181 -29.39 -4.69 14.49
C ASN A 181 -29.97 -3.61 15.42
N ASN A 182 -29.31 -2.46 15.52
CA ASN A 182 -29.73 -1.34 16.34
C ASN A 182 -30.78 -0.43 15.66
N SER A 183 -31.17 -0.74 14.42
CA SER A 183 -32.04 0.11 13.60
C SER A 183 -31.48 1.52 13.34
N GLU A 184 -30.16 1.66 13.34
CA GLU A 184 -29.44 2.91 13.03
C GLU A 184 -29.37 3.10 11.51
N LYS A 185 -30.50 3.46 10.89
CA LYS A 185 -30.59 3.58 9.43
C LYS A 185 -29.80 4.75 8.84
N ASP A 186 -29.55 5.78 9.63
CA ASP A 186 -28.83 6.98 9.17
C ASP A 186 -27.31 6.74 9.00
N ILE A 187 -26.81 5.56 9.37
CA ILE A 187 -25.40 5.12 9.18
C ILE A 187 -25.27 4.20 7.95
N LEU A 188 -26.39 3.79 7.33
CA LEU A 188 -26.43 2.87 6.19
C LEU A 188 -26.47 3.63 4.85
N ASP A 189 -25.38 4.32 4.55
CA ASP A 189 -25.13 4.93 3.24
C ASP A 189 -24.35 3.94 2.33
N TYR A 190 -23.54 4.40 1.39
CA TYR A 190 -22.62 3.63 0.54
C TYR A 190 -21.87 2.47 1.21
N LYS A 191 -21.61 2.54 2.54
CA LYS A 191 -21.06 1.44 3.33
C LYS A 191 -21.95 0.20 3.29
N TYR A 192 -23.27 0.35 3.42
CA TYR A 192 -24.20 -0.76 3.33
C TYR A 192 -24.13 -1.42 1.95
N ASP A 193 -24.17 -0.64 0.87
CA ASP A 193 -24.14 -1.15 -0.50
C ASP A 193 -22.89 -2.01 -0.77
N CYS A 194 -21.75 -1.62 -0.20
CA CYS A 194 -20.51 -2.41 -0.29
C CYS A 194 -20.57 -3.76 0.42
N TYR A 195 -21.31 -3.84 1.54
CA TYR A 195 -21.32 -5.00 2.42
C TYR A 195 -22.58 -5.86 2.29
N GLU A 196 -23.63 -5.39 1.60
CA GLU A 196 -24.93 -6.08 1.47
C GLU A 196 -24.77 -7.53 1.03
N SER A 197 -23.92 -7.78 0.03
CA SER A 197 -23.68 -9.14 -0.51
C SER A 197 -23.06 -10.13 0.48
N TYR A 198 -22.52 -9.65 1.60
CA TYR A 198 -21.92 -10.46 2.66
C TYR A 198 -22.83 -10.64 3.88
N ILE A 199 -24.00 -9.99 3.88
CA ILE A 199 -25.01 -10.14 4.93
C ILE A 199 -25.81 -11.41 4.64
N GLU A 200 -25.77 -12.35 5.57
CA GLU A 200 -26.42 -13.64 5.42
C GLU A 200 -27.89 -13.58 5.88
N ASN A 201 -28.70 -14.54 5.43
CA ASN A 201 -30.06 -14.74 5.95
C ASN A 201 -30.02 -15.44 7.33
N LYS A 202 -29.47 -14.74 8.34
CA LYS A 202 -29.35 -15.17 9.73
C LYS A 202 -29.65 -13.99 10.67
N PRO A 203 -30.03 -14.21 11.94
CA PRO A 203 -30.24 -13.11 12.88
C PRO A 203 -29.01 -12.20 12.99
N TYR A 204 -29.19 -10.88 12.92
CA TYR A 204 -28.07 -9.93 12.93
C TYR A 204 -27.18 -10.08 14.16
N ALA A 205 -27.74 -10.30 15.35
CA ALA A 205 -26.97 -10.57 16.57
C ALA A 205 -25.99 -11.76 16.44
N VAL A 206 -26.36 -12.80 15.68
CA VAL A 206 -25.48 -13.96 15.41
C VAL A 206 -24.35 -13.55 14.47
N GLN A 207 -24.69 -12.86 13.38
CA GLN A 207 -23.72 -12.37 12.41
C GLN A 207 -22.73 -11.38 13.01
N MET A 208 -23.18 -10.48 13.91
CA MET A 208 -22.31 -9.57 14.65
C MET A 208 -21.27 -10.36 15.45
N LYS A 209 -21.72 -11.31 16.26
CA LYS A 209 -20.84 -12.11 17.11
C LYS A 209 -19.83 -12.92 16.30
N ASP A 210 -20.26 -13.48 15.17
CA ASP A 210 -19.37 -14.23 14.29
C ASP A 210 -18.32 -13.34 13.63
N ASN A 211 -18.72 -12.20 13.07
CA ASN A 211 -17.78 -11.26 12.45
C ASN A 211 -16.81 -10.66 13.47
N GLN A 212 -17.29 -10.25 14.64
CA GLN A 212 -16.44 -9.78 15.74
C GLN A 212 -15.41 -10.85 16.14
N ARG A 213 -15.84 -12.10 16.33
CA ARG A 213 -14.95 -13.22 16.69
C ARG A 213 -13.88 -13.47 15.61
N ILE A 214 -14.26 -13.43 14.34
CA ILE A 214 -13.32 -13.63 13.22
C ILE A 214 -12.33 -12.47 13.15
N ALA A 215 -12.80 -11.24 13.26
CA ALA A 215 -11.95 -10.05 13.24
C ALA A 215 -10.93 -10.07 14.40
N VAL A 216 -11.38 -10.37 15.62
CA VAL A 216 -10.50 -10.52 16.81
C VAL A 216 -9.46 -11.61 16.59
N LYS A 217 -9.87 -12.77 16.04
CA LYS A 217 -8.95 -13.88 15.76
C LYS A 217 -7.82 -13.42 14.83
N PHE A 218 -8.14 -12.80 13.70
CA PHE A 218 -7.13 -12.41 12.73
C PHE A 218 -6.27 -11.23 13.19
N LEU A 219 -6.84 -10.27 13.90
CA LEU A 219 -6.08 -9.16 14.47
C LEU A 219 -5.06 -9.67 15.52
N ARG A 220 -5.43 -10.69 16.31
CA ARG A 220 -4.49 -11.34 17.23
C ARG A 220 -3.36 -12.06 16.49
N GLU A 221 -3.63 -12.75 15.38
CA GLU A 221 -2.56 -13.37 14.57
C GLU A 221 -1.61 -12.32 13.98
N PHE A 222 -2.14 -11.21 13.47
CA PHE A 222 -1.33 -10.08 13.02
C PHE A 222 -0.44 -9.53 14.14
N LEU A 223 -1.02 -9.28 15.32
CA LEU A 223 -0.30 -8.74 16.48
C LEU A 223 0.77 -9.68 17.05
N LYS A 224 0.63 -11.00 16.89
CA LYS A 224 1.66 -11.97 17.26
C LYS A 224 2.92 -11.84 16.40
N ILE A 225 2.75 -11.62 15.09
CA ILE A 225 3.88 -11.42 14.16
C ILE A 225 4.59 -10.10 14.48
N HIS A 226 3.82 -9.08 14.86
CA HIS A 226 4.29 -7.72 15.11
C HIS A 226 4.45 -7.37 16.59
N SER A 227 4.72 -8.36 17.45
CA SER A 227 4.69 -8.20 18.92
C SER A 227 5.63 -7.12 19.47
N ASN A 228 6.73 -6.84 18.75
CA ASN A 228 7.78 -5.89 19.15
C ASN A 228 7.60 -4.49 18.54
N HIS A 229 6.67 -4.30 17.62
CA HIS A 229 6.45 -3.00 17.00
C HIS A 229 5.53 -2.12 17.86
N LYS A 230 5.85 -0.83 17.94
CA LYS A 230 5.03 0.19 18.62
C LYS A 230 3.80 0.57 17.78
N PHE A 231 3.08 -0.39 17.24
CA PHE A 231 1.80 -0.12 16.60
C PHE A 231 0.77 0.17 17.69
N ARG A 232 0.65 1.44 18.09
CA ARG A 232 -0.35 1.88 19.08
C ARG A 232 -1.78 1.64 18.55
N TYR A 233 -1.96 1.80 17.25
CA TYR A 233 -3.27 1.79 16.61
C TYR A 233 -3.95 0.40 16.60
N PRO A 234 -3.31 -0.71 16.17
CA PRO A 234 -3.89 -2.05 16.21
C PRO A 234 -4.19 -2.58 17.63
N LYS A 235 -3.50 -2.09 18.67
CA LYS A 235 -3.75 -2.51 20.06
C LYS A 235 -5.05 -1.92 20.61
N ASN A 236 -5.23 -0.61 20.46
CA ASN A 236 -6.49 0.05 20.81
C ASN A 236 -7.64 -0.54 19.98
N TRP A 237 -7.38 -0.78 18.69
CA TRP A 237 -8.36 -1.40 17.81
C TRP A 237 -8.80 -2.80 18.28
N LEU A 238 -7.88 -3.63 18.80
CA LEU A 238 -8.25 -4.93 19.36
C LEU A 238 -9.16 -4.78 20.58
N GLU A 239 -8.86 -3.85 21.48
CA GLU A 239 -9.68 -3.58 22.67
C GLU A 239 -11.07 -3.08 22.29
N ASP A 240 -11.16 -2.10 21.38
CA ASP A 240 -12.43 -1.57 20.88
C ASP A 240 -13.27 -2.65 20.17
N LEU A 241 -12.61 -3.50 19.39
CA LEU A 241 -13.27 -4.60 18.71
C LEU A 241 -13.74 -5.68 19.68
N GLU A 242 -12.97 -6.02 20.73
CA GLU A 242 -13.38 -6.96 21.78
C GLU A 242 -14.55 -6.43 22.60
N ASN A 243 -14.59 -5.11 22.85
CA ASN A 243 -15.68 -4.43 23.54
C ASN A 243 -16.89 -4.15 22.62
N GLY A 244 -16.74 -4.32 21.30
CA GLY A 244 -17.78 -4.03 20.32
C GLY A 244 -18.05 -2.54 20.12
N THR A 245 -17.10 -1.68 20.50
CA THR A 245 -17.16 -0.20 20.45
C THR A 245 -16.36 0.39 19.30
N ILE A 246 -15.79 -0.45 18.43
CA ILE A 246 -15.03 0.03 17.26
C ILE A 246 -15.94 0.78 16.29
N ASP A 247 -15.46 1.93 15.82
CA ASP A 247 -16.16 2.85 14.90
C ASP A 247 -15.24 3.36 13.76
N CYS A 248 -14.15 2.65 13.46
CA CYS A 248 -13.23 3.02 12.39
C CYS A 248 -13.37 2.12 11.17
N TRP A 249 -13.70 2.73 10.03
CA TRP A 249 -13.85 2.06 8.74
C TRP A 249 -12.51 1.81 8.05
N SER A 250 -12.38 0.67 7.39
CA SER A 250 -11.16 0.30 6.65
C SER A 250 -11.34 0.30 5.13
N TYR A 251 -12.50 -0.16 4.65
CA TYR A 251 -12.78 -0.33 3.24
C TYR A 251 -14.04 0.41 2.81
N CYS A 252 -14.19 0.53 1.49
CA CYS A 252 -15.23 1.26 0.80
C CYS A 252 -15.42 2.65 1.38
N SER A 253 -14.41 3.52 1.41
CA SER A 253 -14.60 4.95 1.71
C SER A 253 -15.00 5.72 0.45
N ASP A 254 -15.81 6.77 0.60
CA ASP A 254 -16.39 7.60 -0.48
C ASP A 254 -15.38 8.26 -1.42
#